data_AF-A0AAE0EGM3-F1
#
_entry.id   AF-A0AAE0EGM3-F1
#
_cell.length_a   1.000
_cell.length_b   1.000
_cell.length_c   1.000
_cell.angle_alpha   90.00
_cell.angle_beta   90.00
_cell.angle_gamma   90.00
#
_symmetry.space_group_name_H-M   'P 1'
#
loop_
_entity.id
_entity.type
_entity.pdbx_description
1 polymer ?
#
loop_
_entity_poly.entity_id
_entity_poly.type
_entity_poly.pdbx_seq_one_letter_code
_entity_poly.pdbx_strand_id
1 'polypeptide(L)' 'MGTLALCYNNIEVFKSRVKLRPGLIAKIIDRTRTVSDTYNAFFEFAALMKSK' A
#
# COMPACT_ATOMS: atom_id res chain seq x y z
N MET A 1 -1.26 -5.71 0.53
CA MET A 1 -0.57 -4.96 -0.55
C MET A 1 0.05 -3.65 -0.10
N GLY A 2 -0.69 -2.71 0.49
CA GLY A 2 -0.13 -1.38 0.83
C GLY A 2 1.12 -1.38 1.72
N THR A 3 1.17 -2.20 2.78
CA THR A 3 2.38 -2.31 3.62
C THR A 3 3.55 -2.91 2.85
N LEU A 4 3.30 -3.93 2.01
CA LEU A 4 4.34 -4.53 1.17
C LEU A 4 4.93 -3.50 0.21
N ALA A 5 4.07 -2.70 -0.44
CA ALA A 5 4.50 -1.63 -1.34
C ALA A 5 5.33 -0.54 -0.64
N LEU A 6 5.09 -0.32 0.65
CA LEU A 6 5.88 0.60 1.47
C LEU A 6 7.24 0.02 1.89
N CYS A 7 7.32 -1.31 2.04
CA CYS A 7 8.56 -2.02 2.40
C CYS A 7 9.43 -2.35 1.18
N TYR A 8 8.86 -2.43 -0.02
CA TYR A 8 9.59 -2.79 -1.23
C TYR A 8 10.70 -1.78 -1.56
N ASN A 9 11.91 -2.29 -1.77
CA ASN A 9 13.13 -1.51 -2.02
C ASN A 9 13.33 -0.34 -1.01
N ASN A 10 13.04 -0.57 0.28
CA ASN A 10 13.11 0.44 1.32
C ASN A 10 14.05 0.04 2.48
N ILE A 11 15.19 0.73 2.60
CA ILE A 11 16.19 0.47 3.64
C ILE A 11 15.69 0.76 5.07
N GLU A 12 14.65 1.59 5.21
CA GLU A 12 14.09 1.93 6.52
C GLU A 12 13.45 0.73 7.22
N VAL A 13 13.11 -0.34 6.48
CA VAL A 13 12.62 -1.61 7.04
C VAL A 13 13.62 -2.20 8.05
N PHE A 14 14.93 -1.97 7.86
CA PHE A 14 15.97 -2.47 8.77
C PHE A 14 16.28 -1.52 9.93
N LYS A 15 15.84 -0.26 9.86
CA LYS A 15 16.10 0.76 10.88
C LYS A 15 14.91 0.95 11.82
N SER A 16 13.70 0.78 11.31
CA SER A 16 12.46 1.04 12.05
C SER A 16 11.26 0.29 11.49
N ARG A 17 10.16 0.30 12.25
CA ARG A 17 8.92 -0.33 11.81
C ARG A 17 8.20 0.54 10.79
N VAL A 18 8.27 0.13 9.53
CA VAL A 18 7.57 0.78 8.42
C VAL A 18 6.07 0.44 8.46
N LYS A 19 5.21 1.47 8.49
CA LYS A 19 3.74 1.33 8.53
C LYS A 19 3.04 2.39 7.70
N LEU A 20 1.86 2.03 7.19
CA LEU A 20 0.95 2.98 6.58
C LEU A 20 0.42 3.97 7.62
N ARG A 21 0.23 5.23 7.22
CA ARG A 21 -0.37 6.27 8.07
C ARG A 21 -1.86 5.95 8.30
N PRO A 22 -2.40 6.10 9.52
CA PRO A 22 -3.81 5.79 9.81
C PRO A 22 -4.81 6.48 8.88
N GLY A 23 -4.58 7.74 8.51
CA GLY A 23 -5.44 8.47 7.56
C GLY A 23 -5.42 7.90 6.14
N LEU A 24 -4.31 7.29 5.73
CA LEU A 24 -4.23 6.58 4.44
C LEU A 24 -5.00 5.25 4.51
N ILE A 25 -4.89 4.53 5.63
CA ILE A 25 -5.65 3.30 5.86
C ILE A 25 -7.15 3.59 5.82
N ALA A 26 -7.61 4.65 6.49
CA ALA A 26 -9.02 5.07 6.47
C ALA A 26 -9.51 5.35 5.04
N LYS A 27 -8.72 6.04 4.22
CA LYS A 27 -9.06 6.30 2.80
C LYS A 27 -9.11 5.04 1.96
N ILE A 28 -8.19 4.10 2.17
CA ILE A 28 -8.20 2.82 1.45
C ILE A 28 -9.49 2.07 1.79
N ILE A 29 -9.82 1.95 3.08
CA ILE A 29 -11.03 1.27 3.55
C ILE A 29 -12.31 1.93 2.99
N ASP A 30 -12.37 3.26 3.01
CA ASP A 30 -13.52 4.01 2.48
C ASP A 30 -13.72 3.80 0.96
N ARG A 31 -12.63 3.64 0.21
CA ARG A 31 -12.64 3.49 -1.25
C ARG A 31 -12.75 2.04 -1.73
N THR A 32 -12.32 1.05 -0.96
CA THR A 32 -12.38 -0.37 -1.35
C THR A 32 -13.70 -1.01 -0.91
N ARG A 33 -14.82 -0.57 -1.47
CA ARG A 33 -16.16 -1.06 -1.10
C ARG A 33 -16.64 -2.24 -1.94
N THR A 34 -16.12 -2.36 -3.16
CA THR A 34 -16.44 -3.46 -4.07
C THR A 34 -15.22 -4.34 -4.33
N VAL A 35 -15.49 -5.54 -4.87
CA VAL A 35 -14.42 -6.45 -5.34
C VAL A 35 -13.61 -5.78 -6.45
N SER A 36 -14.26 -5.03 -7.34
CA SER A 36 -13.59 -4.26 -8.40
C SER A 36 -12.63 -3.23 -7.82
N ASP A 37 -13.04 -2.46 -6.80
CA ASP A 37 -12.18 -1.47 -6.14
C ASP A 37 -10.97 -2.14 -5.47
N THR A 38 -11.16 -3.34 -4.93
CA THR A 38 -10.09 -4.12 -4.31
C THR A 38 -9.03 -4.52 -5.34
N TYR A 39 -9.46 -5.01 -6.51
CA TYR A 39 -8.53 -5.32 -7.61
C TYR A 39 -7.83 -4.07 -8.14
N ASN A 40 -8.55 -2.96 -8.30
CA ASN A 40 -7.95 -1.69 -8.72
C ASN A 40 -6.86 -1.25 -7.73
N ALA A 41 -7.17 -1.24 -6.43
CA ALA A 41 -6.19 -0.91 -5.40
C ALA A 41 -4.98 -1.86 -5.41
N PHE A 42 -5.20 -3.16 -5.66
CA PHE A 42 -4.12 -4.13 -5.82
C PHE A 42 -3.18 -3.75 -6.96
N PHE A 43 -3.73 -3.46 -8.15
CA PHE A 43 -2.94 -3.08 -9.32
C PHE A 43 -2.22 -1.73 -9.14
N GLU A 44 -2.84 -0.76 -8.47
CA GLU A 44 -2.18 0.50 -8.10
C GLU A 44 -0.94 0.25 -7.22
N PHE A 45 -1.07 -0.57 -6.17
CA PHE A 45 0.08 -0.92 -5.32
C PHE A 45 1.15 -1.70 -6.07
N ALA A 46 0.77 -2.60 -6.98
CA ALA A 46 1.71 -3.34 -7.82
C ALA A 46 2.49 -2.41 -8.77
N ALA A 47 1.79 -1.46 -9.41
CA ALA A 47 2.41 -0.45 -10.26
C ALA A 47 3.39 0.45 -9.48
N LEU A 48 3.03 0.84 -8.25
CA LEU A 48 3.90 1.61 -7.36
C LEU A 48 5.20 0.87 -7.01
N MET A 49 5.12 -0.46 -6.81
CA MET A 49 6.31 -1.28 -6.57
C MET A 49 7.16 -1.41 -7.84
N LYS A 50 6.54 -1.55 -9.01
CA LYS A 50 7.25 -1.64 -10.30
C LYS A 50 8.05 -0.37 -10.62
N SER A 51 7.59 0.79 -10.16
CA SER A 51 8.29 2.07 -10.40
C SER A 51 9.42 2.38 -9.41
N LYS A 52 9.76 1.46 -8.50
CA LYS A 52 10.79 1.59 -7.47
C LYS A 52 11.93 0.61 -7.69
#